data_AF-A0A8D8QQ44-F1
#
_entry.id   AF-A0A8D8QQ44-F1
#
_cell.length_a   1.000
_cell.length_b   1.000
_cell.length_c   1.000
_cell.angle_alpha   90.00
_cell.angle_beta   90.00
_cell.angle_gamma   90.00
#
_symmetry.space_group_name_H-M   'P 1'
#
loop_
_entity.id
_entity.type
_entity.pdbx_description
1 polymer ?
#
loop_
_entity_poly.entity_id
_entity_poly.type
_entity_poly.pdbx_seq_one_letter_code
_entity_poly.pdbx_strand_id
1 'polypeptide(L)'
;WGKIRKKKYQIYNHIKIGEKLNGLDFKTSIKLSGSRFVIMKNKIAQLHRALIQFMVDLHTEKHGYIEVYVPYLVNKNSLYCTGQLPKFSKNLLHVKFYNKFNKNNKYILIPTGEVPLTNLFNNKILEEKNLPIKLITHTPCFRAENSSYSKKNKGLIRMHQFDKVEIVQITSSKNSIKILENITKHAETILKLLNLPYRKILLCAKNLGFSSSKTYDLEVWMPSQKKYYEISSCSNMTDFQSKRMNTKYKYKNKKLYVHTLNGSGLAISRTLAAILENYQTKEGKIEIPKVLYSYMNGLKYIY
;
A
#
# COMPACT_ATOMS: atom_id res chain seq x y z
N TRP A 1 1.61 -18.98 5.02
CA TRP A 1 1.63 -18.92 6.49
C TRP A 1 0.20 -18.81 7.02
N GLY A 2 -0.06 -19.34 8.21
CA GLY A 2 -1.39 -19.33 8.84
C GLY A 2 -2.28 -20.51 8.42
N LYS A 3 -3.26 -20.85 9.26
CA LYS A 3 -4.25 -21.91 9.00
C LYS A 3 -5.57 -21.27 8.54
N ILE A 4 -6.10 -21.69 7.40
CA ILE A 4 -7.43 -21.28 6.94
C ILE A 4 -8.49 -21.91 7.85
N ARG A 5 -9.27 -21.10 8.56
CA ARG A 5 -10.35 -21.58 9.42
C ARG A 5 -11.54 -22.05 8.57
N LYS A 6 -11.95 -23.31 8.72
CA LYS A 6 -13.22 -23.81 8.17
C LYS A 6 -14.37 -23.24 9.01
N LYS A 7 -15.24 -22.44 8.38
CA LYS A 7 -16.43 -21.89 9.03
C LYS A 7 -17.63 -22.80 8.74
N LYS A 8 -18.35 -23.24 9.78
CA LYS A 8 -19.57 -24.08 9.68
C LYS A 8 -20.85 -23.24 9.53
N TYR A 9 -20.74 -22.03 9.00
CA TYR A 9 -21.83 -21.08 8.82
C TYR A 9 -21.62 -20.30 7.52
N GLN A 10 -22.70 -19.68 7.02
CA GLN A 10 -22.66 -18.90 5.79
C GLN A 10 -21.64 -17.76 5.91
N ILE A 11 -20.70 -17.71 4.98
CA ILE A 11 -19.70 -16.65 4.90
C ILE A 11 -20.27 -15.52 4.07
N TYR A 12 -20.26 -14.30 4.62
CA TYR A 12 -20.55 -13.08 3.89
C TYR A 12 -19.26 -12.42 3.40
N ASN A 13 -19.34 -11.74 2.25
CA ASN A 13 -18.25 -10.89 1.78
C ASN A 13 -18.22 -9.57 2.56
N HIS A 14 -17.09 -8.86 2.50
CA HIS A 14 -16.91 -7.60 3.20
C HIS A 14 -17.93 -6.51 2.82
N ILE A 15 -18.50 -6.55 1.60
CA ILE A 15 -19.53 -5.60 1.14
C ILE A 15 -20.80 -5.80 1.98
N LYS A 16 -21.34 -7.03 1.99
CA LYS A 16 -22.57 -7.38 2.73
C LYS A 16 -22.39 -7.20 4.23
N ILE A 17 -21.18 -7.48 4.75
CA ILE A 17 -20.84 -7.21 6.15
C ILE A 17 -20.90 -5.69 6.42
N GLY A 18 -20.21 -4.89 5.61
CA GLY A 18 -20.18 -3.44 5.78
C GLY A 18 -21.54 -2.78 5.66
N GLU A 19 -22.41 -3.28 4.78
CA GLU A 19 -23.81 -2.85 4.66
C GLU A 19 -24.61 -3.18 5.93
N LYS A 20 -24.53 -4.42 6.44
CA LYS A 20 -25.23 -4.84 7.66
C LYS A 20 -24.82 -4.03 8.88
N LEU A 21 -23.54 -3.68 8.99
CA LEU A 21 -22.99 -2.88 10.09
C LEU A 21 -23.16 -1.37 9.89
N ASN A 22 -23.84 -0.95 8.81
CA ASN A 22 -23.96 0.45 8.39
C ASN A 22 -22.61 1.20 8.38
N GLY A 23 -21.55 0.48 7.99
CA GLY A 23 -20.17 0.92 8.09
C GLY A 23 -19.48 1.13 6.75
N LEU A 24 -19.98 0.52 5.66
CA LEU A 24 -19.54 0.77 4.28
C LEU A 24 -20.72 1.22 3.42
N ASP A 25 -20.70 2.47 2.95
CA ASP A 25 -21.77 3.08 2.18
C ASP A 25 -21.28 3.38 0.75
N PHE A 26 -21.41 2.37 -0.12
CA PHE A 26 -21.08 2.48 -1.55
C PHE A 26 -22.14 3.27 -2.32
N LYS A 27 -23.42 3.17 -1.92
CA LYS A 27 -24.54 3.82 -2.62
C LYS A 27 -24.43 5.34 -2.56
N THR A 28 -24.18 5.90 -1.37
CA THR A 28 -23.99 7.34 -1.20
C THR A 28 -22.68 7.77 -1.86
N SER A 29 -21.63 6.95 -1.78
CA SER A 29 -20.36 7.26 -2.47
C SER A 29 -20.53 7.39 -3.99
N ILE A 30 -21.40 6.58 -4.61
CA ILE A 30 -21.71 6.69 -6.04
C ILE A 30 -22.34 8.06 -6.36
N LYS A 31 -23.23 8.56 -5.49
CA LYS A 31 -23.83 9.89 -5.66
C LYS A 31 -22.80 11.02 -5.54
N LEU A 32 -21.81 10.87 -4.66
CA LEU A 32 -20.80 11.91 -4.41
C LEU A 32 -19.66 11.93 -5.43
N SER A 33 -19.15 10.75 -5.81
CA SER A 33 -17.88 10.65 -6.57
C SER A 33 -17.91 9.61 -7.69
N GLY A 34 -19.04 8.94 -7.89
CA GLY A 34 -19.19 7.86 -8.86
C GLY A 34 -18.69 6.50 -8.34
N SER A 35 -18.56 5.53 -9.24
CA SER A 35 -18.18 4.16 -8.89
C SER A 35 -16.75 4.07 -8.32
N ARG A 36 -16.45 2.99 -7.59
CA ARG A 36 -15.11 2.68 -7.04
C ARG A 36 -14.59 3.68 -6.00
N PHE A 37 -15.50 4.32 -5.30
CA PHE A 37 -15.26 5.04 -4.05
C PHE A 37 -16.10 4.40 -2.93
N VAL A 38 -15.80 4.73 -1.68
CA VAL A 38 -16.55 4.25 -0.51
C VAL A 38 -16.59 5.32 0.57
N ILE A 39 -17.72 5.41 1.28
CA ILE A 39 -17.81 6.13 2.54
C ILE A 39 -17.75 5.10 3.67
N MET A 40 -16.86 5.31 4.64
CA MET A 40 -16.79 4.48 5.85
C MET A 40 -17.38 5.23 7.04
N LYS A 41 -18.13 4.54 7.90
CA LYS A 41 -18.79 5.12 9.09
C LYS A 41 -18.49 4.32 10.35
N ASN A 42 -18.71 4.96 11.51
CA ASN A 42 -18.74 4.32 12.82
C ASN A 42 -17.49 3.45 13.12
N LYS A 43 -17.70 2.25 13.69
CA LYS A 43 -16.63 1.34 14.10
C LYS A 43 -15.83 0.75 12.94
N ILE A 44 -16.38 0.72 11.73
CA ILE A 44 -15.63 0.32 10.52
C ILE A 44 -14.62 1.40 10.13
N ALA A 45 -15.02 2.68 10.16
CA ALA A 45 -14.07 3.79 9.97
C ALA A 45 -13.01 3.82 11.09
N GLN A 46 -13.41 3.56 12.34
CA GLN A 46 -12.46 3.44 13.46
C GLN A 46 -11.46 2.30 13.22
N LEU A 47 -11.92 1.13 12.78
CA LEU A 47 -11.06 -0.02 12.48
C LEU A 47 -10.11 0.26 11.31
N HIS A 48 -10.56 0.96 10.27
CA HIS A 48 -9.72 1.43 9.17
C HIS A 48 -8.57 2.32 9.68
N ARG A 49 -8.88 3.28 10.55
CA ARG A 49 -7.88 4.14 11.20
C ARG A 49 -6.95 3.36 12.13
N ALA A 50 -7.49 2.43 12.93
CA ALA A 50 -6.69 1.57 13.81
C ALA A 50 -5.65 0.76 13.05
N LEU A 51 -5.99 0.26 11.85
CA LEU A 51 -5.05 -0.44 10.98
C LEU A 51 -3.90 0.44 10.52
N ILE A 52 -4.18 1.69 10.15
CA ILE A 52 -3.16 2.66 9.75
C ILE A 52 -2.17 2.88 10.89
N GLN A 53 -2.68 3.23 12.07
CA GLN A 53 -1.86 3.53 13.24
C GLN A 53 -1.01 2.33 13.64
N PHE A 54 -1.63 1.15 13.78
CA PHE A 54 -0.91 -0.10 14.08
C PHE A 54 0.24 -0.39 13.10
N MET A 55 0.01 -0.20 11.80
CA MET A 55 1.02 -0.47 10.78
C MET A 55 2.17 0.54 10.83
N VAL A 56 1.85 1.83 10.99
CA VAL A 56 2.85 2.90 11.14
C VAL A 56 3.70 2.65 12.39
N ASP A 57 3.06 2.51 13.55
CA ASP A 57 3.73 2.31 14.85
C ASP A 57 4.62 1.08 14.84
N LEU A 58 4.15 -0.05 14.27
CA LEU A 58 4.96 -1.26 14.16
C LEU A 58 6.24 -1.01 13.34
N HIS A 59 6.13 -0.29 12.21
CA HIS A 59 7.29 -0.05 11.35
C HIS A 59 8.25 0.98 11.94
N THR A 60 7.76 2.03 12.57
CA THR A 60 8.60 3.05 13.21
C THR A 60 9.28 2.49 14.45
N GLU A 61 8.54 1.86 15.36
CA GLU A 61 9.07 1.40 16.65
C GLU A 61 9.88 0.10 16.57
N LYS A 62 9.51 -0.84 15.67
CA LYS A 62 10.14 -2.18 15.63
C LYS A 62 10.99 -2.44 14.40
N HIS A 63 10.75 -1.74 13.29
CA HIS A 63 11.46 -1.99 12.04
C HIS A 63 12.44 -0.87 11.63
N GLY A 64 12.47 0.22 12.40
CA GLY A 64 13.43 1.32 12.27
C GLY A 64 13.18 2.22 11.05
N TYR A 65 11.92 2.43 10.69
CA TYR A 65 11.55 3.38 9.63
C TYR A 65 11.35 4.78 10.21
N ILE A 66 11.80 5.78 9.47
CA ILE A 66 11.53 7.19 9.76
C ILE A 66 10.18 7.54 9.13
N GLU A 67 9.25 8.02 9.94
CA GLU A 67 7.95 8.47 9.46
C GLU A 67 8.06 9.84 8.76
N VAL A 68 7.43 9.94 7.59
CA VAL A 68 7.46 11.15 6.77
C VAL A 68 6.05 11.46 6.27
N TYR A 69 5.57 12.65 6.59
CA TYR A 69 4.40 13.23 5.92
C TYR A 69 4.80 13.82 4.57
N VAL A 70 4.06 13.50 3.50
CA VAL A 70 4.42 13.85 2.12
C VAL A 70 3.27 14.53 1.37
N PRO A 71 3.55 15.38 0.35
CA PRO A 71 2.51 15.91 -0.54
C PRO A 71 1.81 14.81 -1.34
N TYR A 72 0.49 14.93 -1.51
CA TYR A 72 -0.30 14.00 -2.34
C TYR A 72 -0.42 14.46 -3.80
N LEU A 73 -0.01 15.70 -4.08
CA LEU A 73 0.12 16.26 -5.42
C LEU A 73 1.61 16.41 -5.74
N VAL A 74 2.05 15.76 -6.82
CA VAL A 74 3.44 15.80 -7.27
C VAL A 74 3.57 16.37 -8.67
N ASN A 75 4.73 16.93 -8.96
CA ASN A 75 5.08 17.37 -10.31
C ASN A 75 5.34 16.15 -11.22
N LYS A 76 5.35 16.38 -12.54
CA LYS A 76 5.64 15.34 -13.52
C LYS A 76 7.01 14.69 -13.32
N ASN A 77 8.04 15.47 -12.98
CA ASN A 77 9.40 14.96 -12.81
C ASN A 77 9.46 13.82 -11.78
N SER A 78 8.73 13.96 -10.67
CA SER A 78 8.67 12.95 -9.63
C SER A 78 8.14 11.61 -10.15
N LEU A 79 7.11 11.65 -11.01
CA LEU A 79 6.52 10.45 -11.64
C LEU A 79 7.38 9.89 -12.78
N TYR A 80 8.18 10.72 -13.46
CA TYR A 80 9.17 10.24 -14.42
C TYR A 80 10.27 9.45 -13.71
N CYS A 81 10.72 9.95 -12.55
CA CYS A 81 11.77 9.37 -11.73
C CYS A 81 11.42 7.95 -11.25
N THR A 82 10.21 7.73 -10.76
CA THR A 82 9.77 6.41 -10.25
C THR A 82 9.17 5.50 -11.32
N GLY A 83 9.02 5.99 -12.56
CA GLY A 83 8.68 5.18 -13.75
C GLY A 83 7.20 5.14 -14.12
N GLN A 84 6.33 5.91 -13.46
CA GLN A 84 4.92 6.06 -13.85
C GLN A 84 4.81 6.83 -15.18
N LEU A 85 5.64 7.86 -15.38
CA LEU A 85 5.72 8.58 -16.65
C LEU A 85 6.92 8.13 -17.50
N PRO A 86 6.79 8.15 -18.85
CA PRO A 86 5.61 8.59 -19.61
C PRO A 86 4.54 7.48 -19.82
N LYS A 87 4.94 6.21 -19.67
CA LYS A 87 4.16 5.04 -20.14
C LYS A 87 2.78 4.90 -19.51
N PHE A 88 2.63 5.23 -18.22
CA PHE A 88 1.39 5.01 -17.46
C PHE A 88 0.62 6.29 -17.18
N SER A 89 0.78 7.35 -17.98
CA SER A 89 0.06 8.62 -17.80
C SER A 89 -1.46 8.44 -17.72
N LYS A 90 -2.02 7.50 -18.50
CA LYS A 90 -3.46 7.15 -18.48
C LYS A 90 -3.90 6.49 -17.17
N ASN A 91 -3.00 5.99 -16.32
CA ASN A 91 -3.36 5.37 -15.04
C ASN A 91 -3.41 6.37 -13.88
N LEU A 92 -3.09 7.64 -14.14
CA LEU A 92 -2.95 8.70 -13.15
C LEU A 92 -4.11 9.69 -13.22
N LEU A 93 -4.43 10.33 -12.08
CA LEU A 93 -5.39 11.43 -12.01
C LEU A 93 -4.65 12.76 -12.06
N HIS A 94 -4.92 13.56 -13.10
CA HIS A 94 -4.24 14.84 -13.35
C HIS A 94 -5.09 15.99 -12.83
N VAL A 95 -4.45 16.97 -12.17
CA VAL A 95 -5.12 18.16 -11.66
C VAL A 95 -4.87 19.33 -12.61
N LYS A 96 -5.96 20.01 -13.00
CA LYS A 96 -5.92 21.22 -13.83
C LYS A 96 -6.20 22.43 -12.96
N PHE A 97 -5.24 23.36 -12.91
CA PHE A 97 -5.41 24.67 -12.27
C PHE A 97 -6.00 25.64 -13.29
N TYR A 98 -6.94 26.47 -12.82
CA TYR A 98 -7.63 27.47 -13.65
C TYR A 98 -7.14 28.90 -13.36
N ASN A 99 -6.04 29.09 -12.63
CA ASN A 99 -5.49 30.42 -12.34
C ASN A 99 -4.51 30.90 -13.43
N LYS A 100 -4.55 32.21 -13.75
CA LYS A 100 -3.71 32.83 -14.80
C LYS A 100 -2.20 32.73 -14.54
N PHE A 101 -1.78 32.60 -13.27
CA PHE A 101 -0.38 32.64 -12.85
C PHE A 101 0.33 31.28 -12.90
N ASN A 102 -0.37 30.17 -13.16
CA ASN A 102 0.18 28.82 -13.03
C ASN A 102 -0.12 27.94 -14.25
N LYS A 103 -0.02 28.50 -15.47
CA LYS A 103 -0.32 27.80 -16.74
C LYS A 103 0.53 26.53 -16.97
N ASN A 104 1.70 26.41 -16.33
CA ASN A 104 2.63 25.30 -16.56
C ASN A 104 2.63 24.20 -15.47
N ASN A 105 2.06 24.48 -14.30
CA ASN A 105 2.10 23.53 -13.17
C ASN A 105 0.95 22.52 -13.25
N LYS A 106 1.20 21.42 -13.97
CA LYS A 106 0.34 20.24 -14.03
C LYS A 106 0.73 19.29 -12.90
N TYR A 107 0.03 19.37 -11.78
CA TYR A 107 0.18 18.42 -10.68
C TYR A 107 -0.63 17.16 -10.94
N ILE A 108 -0.17 16.07 -10.36
CA ILE A 108 -0.77 14.75 -10.52
C ILE A 108 -0.91 14.15 -9.11
N LEU A 109 -2.05 13.54 -8.83
CA LEU A 109 -2.27 12.83 -7.57
C LEU A 109 -1.40 11.57 -7.51
N ILE A 110 -0.79 11.31 -6.35
CA ILE A 110 0.11 10.16 -6.19
C ILE A 110 -0.66 8.82 -6.28
N PRO A 111 -0.16 7.84 -7.06
CA PRO A 111 -0.74 6.50 -7.10
C PRO A 111 -0.24 5.58 -5.96
N THR A 112 0.74 6.07 -5.18
CA THR A 112 1.40 5.42 -4.04
C THR A 112 2.33 6.42 -3.33
N GLY A 113 2.50 6.27 -2.00
CA GLY A 113 3.50 7.00 -1.21
C GLY A 113 4.95 6.76 -1.65
N GLU A 114 5.23 5.73 -2.45
CA GLU A 114 6.54 5.47 -3.06
C GLU A 114 7.04 6.67 -3.86
N VAL A 115 6.14 7.30 -4.64
CA VAL A 115 6.52 8.39 -5.56
C VAL A 115 7.18 9.54 -4.80
N PRO A 116 6.52 10.17 -3.80
CA PRO A 116 7.15 11.25 -3.06
C PRO A 116 8.32 10.78 -2.19
N LEU A 117 8.22 9.64 -1.49
CA LEU A 117 9.29 9.16 -0.60
C LEU A 117 10.61 8.90 -1.34
N THR A 118 10.54 8.23 -2.48
CA THR A 118 11.75 7.90 -3.26
C THR A 118 12.39 9.17 -3.84
N ASN A 119 11.56 10.14 -4.24
CA ASN A 119 12.02 11.42 -4.79
C ASN A 119 12.61 12.39 -3.76
N LEU A 120 12.54 12.11 -2.45
CA LEU A 120 13.25 12.91 -1.43
C LEU A 120 14.77 12.95 -1.67
N PHE A 121 15.29 12.02 -2.46
CA PHE A 121 16.71 11.91 -2.81
C PHE A 121 17.02 12.26 -4.27
N ASN A 122 16.07 12.85 -4.99
CA ASN A 122 16.27 13.28 -6.38
C ASN A 122 17.43 14.28 -6.46
N ASN A 123 18.37 14.05 -7.39
CA ASN A 123 19.62 14.77 -7.58
C ASN A 123 20.54 14.86 -6.35
N LYS A 124 20.46 13.91 -5.40
CA LYS A 124 21.34 13.87 -4.22
C LYS A 124 22.51 12.89 -4.38
N ILE A 125 23.62 13.24 -3.74
CA ILE A 125 24.75 12.33 -3.48
C ILE A 125 24.74 12.03 -1.97
N LEU A 126 24.52 10.77 -1.62
CA LEU A 126 24.43 10.29 -0.24
C LEU A 126 25.79 9.78 0.25
N GLU A 127 25.97 9.78 1.57
CA GLU A 127 27.11 9.13 2.22
C GLU A 127 26.80 7.64 2.44
N GLU A 128 27.73 6.73 2.14
CA GLU A 128 27.52 5.28 2.30
C GLU A 128 27.13 4.90 3.72
N LYS A 129 27.73 5.56 4.73
CA LYS A 129 27.44 5.32 6.15
C LYS A 129 25.99 5.60 6.56
N ASN A 130 25.26 6.38 5.76
CA ASN A 130 23.84 6.68 6.01
C ASN A 130 22.91 5.63 5.37
N LEU A 131 23.44 4.64 4.66
CA LEU A 131 22.65 3.58 4.02
C LEU A 131 22.60 2.32 4.92
N PRO A 132 21.45 1.61 5.00
CA PRO A 132 20.22 1.90 4.28
C PRO A 132 19.38 2.99 4.96
N ILE A 133 18.75 3.84 4.17
CA ILE A 133 17.73 4.79 4.64
C ILE A 133 16.37 4.09 4.56
N LYS A 134 15.59 4.14 5.64
CA LYS A 134 14.28 3.51 5.76
C LYS A 134 13.21 4.57 6.01
N LEU A 135 12.25 4.69 5.09
CA LEU A 135 11.18 5.68 5.18
C LEU A 135 9.80 5.03 5.15
N ILE A 136 8.86 5.56 5.92
CA ILE A 136 7.46 5.15 5.94
C ILE A 136 6.54 6.34 5.75
N THR A 137 5.42 6.12 5.09
CA THR A 137 4.33 7.10 5.02
C THR A 137 2.98 6.41 4.91
N HIS A 138 1.95 6.98 5.54
CA HIS A 138 0.56 6.67 5.25
C HIS A 138 0.01 7.73 4.30
N THR A 139 -0.55 7.31 3.17
CA THR A 139 -1.20 8.25 2.23
C THR A 139 -2.47 7.65 1.63
N PRO A 140 -3.45 8.49 1.26
CA PRO A 140 -4.39 8.11 0.21
C PRO A 140 -3.63 7.93 -1.11
N CYS A 141 -4.02 6.93 -1.88
CA CYS A 141 -3.45 6.57 -3.17
C CYS A 141 -4.53 6.68 -4.24
N PHE A 142 -4.21 7.32 -5.35
CA PHE A 142 -5.16 7.65 -6.42
C PHE A 142 -4.80 6.98 -7.74
N ARG A 143 -5.72 6.18 -8.29
CA ARG A 143 -5.51 5.46 -9.56
C ARG A 143 -6.72 5.58 -10.46
N ALA A 144 -6.50 5.89 -11.73
CA ALA A 144 -7.58 5.94 -12.72
C ALA A 144 -8.17 4.55 -13.00
N GLU A 145 -7.44 3.47 -12.73
CA GLU A 145 -7.90 2.09 -12.87
C GLU A 145 -8.53 1.77 -14.25
N ASN A 146 -7.95 2.36 -15.31
CA ASN A 146 -8.43 2.36 -16.70
C ASN A 146 -8.37 1.00 -17.43
N SER A 147 -7.94 -0.07 -16.77
CA SER A 147 -8.03 -1.40 -17.36
C SER A 147 -9.42 -1.99 -17.15
N SER A 148 -10.01 -2.48 -18.25
CA SER A 148 -11.22 -3.30 -18.35
C SER A 148 -11.13 -4.65 -17.61
N TYR A 149 -10.12 -4.83 -16.75
CA TYR A 149 -9.80 -6.06 -16.05
C TYR A 149 -10.79 -6.33 -14.91
N SER A 150 -11.84 -7.03 -15.32
CA SER A 150 -12.73 -7.92 -14.56
C SER A 150 -13.76 -7.26 -13.63
N LYS A 151 -15.04 -7.57 -13.91
CA LYS A 151 -16.18 -7.51 -12.99
C LYS A 151 -15.97 -8.27 -11.66
N LYS A 152 -14.80 -8.90 -11.46
CA LYS A 152 -14.48 -9.85 -10.37
C LYS A 152 -13.98 -9.16 -9.09
N ASN A 153 -13.40 -7.96 -9.18
CA ASN A 153 -12.88 -7.23 -8.02
C ASN A 153 -13.85 -6.12 -7.60
N LYS A 154 -14.86 -6.48 -6.79
CA LYS A 154 -15.85 -5.55 -6.22
C LYS A 154 -15.48 -5.13 -4.79
N GLY A 155 -16.07 -4.04 -4.32
CA GLY A 155 -15.88 -3.54 -2.95
C GLY A 155 -14.52 -2.89 -2.74
N LEU A 156 -13.89 -3.16 -1.60
CA LEU A 156 -12.66 -2.49 -1.15
C LEU A 156 -11.36 -2.95 -1.84
N ILE A 157 -11.45 -3.97 -2.71
CA ILE A 157 -10.28 -4.60 -3.36
C ILE A 157 -9.68 -3.70 -4.44
N ARG A 158 -10.52 -2.93 -5.15
CA ARG A 158 -10.10 -2.07 -6.26
C ARG A 158 -10.92 -0.78 -6.27
N MET A 159 -10.28 0.32 -5.86
CA MET A 159 -10.89 1.64 -5.72
C MET A 159 -10.06 2.70 -6.45
N HIS A 160 -10.68 3.82 -6.83
CA HIS A 160 -9.95 4.96 -7.37
C HIS A 160 -9.12 5.68 -6.30
N GLN A 161 -9.62 5.68 -5.07
CA GLN A 161 -8.92 6.17 -3.88
C GLN A 161 -8.85 5.04 -2.86
N PHE A 162 -7.68 4.77 -2.29
CA PHE A 162 -7.51 3.81 -1.19
C PHE A 162 -6.28 4.19 -0.35
N ASP A 163 -6.31 3.85 0.93
CA ASP A 163 -5.18 4.13 1.81
C ASP A 163 -4.14 3.01 1.78
N LYS A 164 -2.89 3.41 1.91
CA LYS A 164 -1.75 2.50 1.99
C LYS A 164 -0.71 3.04 2.97
N VAL A 165 -0.16 2.15 3.77
CA VAL A 165 1.11 2.39 4.46
C VAL A 165 2.22 1.90 3.54
N GLU A 166 3.07 2.81 3.10
CA GLU A 166 4.18 2.52 2.21
C GLU A 166 5.50 2.54 2.98
N ILE A 167 6.32 1.52 2.75
CA ILE A 167 7.70 1.46 3.22
C ILE A 167 8.65 1.53 2.03
N VAL A 168 9.64 2.41 2.10
CA VAL A 168 10.69 2.61 1.08
C VAL A 168 12.06 2.44 1.73
N GLN A 169 12.98 1.78 1.03
CA GLN A 169 14.39 1.73 1.42
C GLN A 169 15.32 2.17 0.29
N ILE A 170 16.31 2.99 0.63
CA ILE A 170 17.41 3.40 -0.26
C ILE A 170 18.69 2.76 0.28
N THR A 171 19.43 2.06 -0.58
CA THR A 171 20.58 1.25 -0.15
C THR A 171 21.72 1.25 -1.16
N SER A 172 22.90 0.78 -0.73
CA SER A 172 23.96 0.39 -1.63
C SER A 172 23.56 -0.82 -2.48
N SER A 173 24.16 -0.94 -3.66
CA SER A 173 23.88 -2.02 -4.62
C SER A 173 24.15 -3.42 -4.04
N LYS A 174 25.18 -3.56 -3.19
CA LYS A 174 25.55 -4.83 -2.54
C LYS A 174 24.46 -5.40 -1.64
N ASN A 175 23.64 -4.54 -1.03
CA ASN A 175 22.69 -4.95 0.01
C ASN A 175 21.24 -5.13 -0.49
N SER A 176 20.93 -4.76 -1.74
CA SER A 176 19.52 -4.66 -2.19
C SER A 176 18.77 -5.99 -2.14
N ILE A 177 19.41 -7.12 -2.46
CA ILE A 177 18.76 -8.44 -2.40
C ILE A 177 18.39 -8.81 -0.96
N LYS A 178 19.31 -8.58 -0.01
CA LYS A 178 19.05 -8.80 1.42
C LYS A 178 17.93 -7.90 1.93
N ILE A 179 17.89 -6.66 1.45
CA ILE A 179 16.84 -5.70 1.84
C ILE A 179 15.48 -6.06 1.25
N LEU A 180 15.41 -6.67 0.07
CA LEU A 180 14.16 -7.19 -0.48
C LEU A 180 13.55 -8.27 0.42
N GLU A 181 14.36 -9.19 0.95
CA GLU A 181 13.88 -10.18 1.92
C GLU A 181 13.41 -9.51 3.22
N ASN A 182 14.14 -8.48 3.67
CA ASN A 182 13.81 -7.74 4.89
C ASN A 182 12.49 -6.94 4.76
N ILE A 183 12.30 -6.18 3.67
CA ILE A 183 11.08 -5.40 3.45
C ILE A 183 9.85 -6.31 3.30
N THR A 184 10.02 -7.46 2.64
CA THR A 184 8.97 -8.48 2.52
C THR A 184 8.64 -9.06 3.89
N LYS A 185 9.64 -9.38 4.71
CA LYS A 185 9.43 -9.88 6.09
C LYS A 185 8.70 -8.84 6.96
N HIS A 186 8.97 -7.56 6.81
CA HIS A 186 8.26 -6.51 7.54
C HIS A 186 6.76 -6.49 7.17
N ALA A 187 6.42 -6.58 5.89
CA ALA A 187 5.03 -6.70 5.44
C ALA A 187 4.37 -8.02 5.91
N GLU A 188 5.10 -9.14 5.87
CA GLU A 188 4.63 -10.43 6.41
C GLU A 188 4.32 -10.34 7.91
N THR A 189 5.10 -9.57 8.68
CA THR A 189 4.92 -9.44 10.14
C THR A 189 3.57 -8.83 10.50
N ILE A 190 3.09 -7.85 9.73
CA ILE A 190 1.75 -7.28 9.90
C ILE A 190 0.67 -8.35 9.74
N LEU A 191 0.74 -9.15 8.67
CA LEU A 191 -0.22 -10.24 8.42
C LEU A 191 -0.19 -11.30 9.52
N LYS A 192 1.01 -11.61 10.05
CA LYS A 192 1.18 -12.55 11.16
C LYS A 192 0.56 -12.05 12.45
N LEU A 193 0.80 -10.79 12.82
CA LEU A 193 0.25 -10.15 14.02
C LEU A 193 -1.27 -10.00 13.95
N LEU A 194 -1.80 -9.68 12.76
CA LEU A 194 -3.24 -9.68 12.48
C LEU A 194 -3.81 -11.11 12.32
N ASN A 195 -2.97 -12.15 12.39
CA ASN A 195 -3.34 -13.54 12.20
C ASN A 195 -4.19 -13.80 10.94
N LEU A 196 -3.81 -13.17 9.83
CA LEU A 196 -4.44 -13.33 8.52
C LEU A 196 -3.65 -14.37 7.70
N PRO A 197 -4.26 -15.50 7.29
CA PRO A 197 -3.58 -16.46 6.43
C PRO A 197 -3.19 -15.83 5.09
N TYR A 198 -1.96 -16.07 4.67
CA TYR A 198 -1.43 -15.51 3.42
C TYR A 198 -0.42 -16.46 2.75
N ARG A 199 -0.15 -16.20 1.47
CA ARG A 199 0.94 -16.82 0.71
C ARG A 199 1.90 -15.76 0.17
N LYS A 200 3.17 -16.12 0.02
CA LYS A 200 4.20 -15.30 -0.62
C LYS A 200 4.47 -15.86 -2.01
N ILE A 201 4.35 -15.02 -3.03
CA ILE A 201 4.54 -15.38 -4.44
C ILE A 201 5.73 -14.60 -4.99
N LEU A 202 6.70 -15.30 -5.59
CA LEU A 202 7.70 -14.66 -6.44
C LEU A 202 7.08 -14.46 -7.82
N LEU A 203 7.01 -13.22 -8.31
CA LEU A 203 6.44 -12.96 -9.62
C LEU A 203 7.37 -13.45 -10.75
N CYS A 204 6.77 -14.05 -11.79
CA CYS A 204 7.49 -14.36 -13.02
C CYS A 204 7.75 -13.08 -13.84
N ALA A 205 8.73 -13.14 -14.75
CA ALA A 205 9.17 -11.97 -15.51
C ALA A 205 8.02 -11.21 -16.23
N LYS A 206 7.04 -11.94 -16.78
CA LYS A 206 5.88 -11.35 -17.50
C LYS A 206 4.98 -10.50 -16.60
N ASN A 207 4.97 -10.77 -15.29
CA ASN A 207 4.09 -10.10 -14.32
C ASN A 207 4.82 -9.04 -13.49
N LEU A 208 6.10 -8.77 -13.75
CA LEU A 208 6.83 -7.72 -13.03
C LEU A 208 6.28 -6.33 -13.37
N GLY A 209 6.21 -5.47 -12.36
CA GLY A 209 5.98 -4.04 -12.54
C GLY A 209 7.10 -3.40 -13.35
N PHE A 210 6.79 -2.36 -14.11
CA PHE A 210 7.71 -1.75 -15.09
C PHE A 210 9.09 -1.35 -14.52
N SER A 211 9.13 -0.86 -13.29
CA SER A 211 10.36 -0.40 -12.64
C SER A 211 11.08 -1.51 -11.84
N SER A 212 10.48 -2.70 -11.71
CA SER A 212 10.96 -3.75 -10.81
C SER A 212 11.87 -4.75 -11.51
N SER A 213 12.97 -5.12 -10.84
CA SER A 213 13.83 -6.22 -11.24
C SER A 213 13.40 -7.55 -10.59
N LYS A 214 12.80 -7.50 -9.39
CA LYS A 214 12.34 -8.67 -8.63
C LYS A 214 11.26 -8.25 -7.64
N THR A 215 10.15 -8.98 -7.62
CA THR A 215 8.99 -8.66 -6.78
C THR A 215 8.46 -9.90 -6.06
N TYR A 216 8.16 -9.74 -4.77
CA TYR A 216 7.33 -10.66 -4.01
C TYR A 216 5.95 -10.03 -3.78
N ASP A 217 4.91 -10.74 -4.16
CA ASP A 217 3.54 -10.41 -3.76
C ASP A 217 3.17 -11.23 -2.51
N LEU A 218 2.58 -10.54 -1.54
CA LEU A 218 1.86 -11.19 -0.45
C LEU A 218 0.39 -11.19 -0.82
N GLU A 219 -0.23 -12.36 -0.76
CA GLU A 219 -1.66 -12.50 -1.03
C GLU A 219 -2.37 -13.06 0.20
N VAL A 220 -3.42 -12.38 0.64
CA VAL A 220 -4.21 -12.72 1.84
C VAL A 220 -5.44 -13.53 1.47
N TRP A 221 -5.82 -14.47 2.33
CA TRP A 221 -7.00 -15.31 2.15
C TRP A 221 -8.32 -14.52 2.29
N MET A 222 -9.20 -14.65 1.30
CA MET A 222 -10.55 -14.07 1.28
C MET A 222 -11.60 -15.20 1.34
N PRO A 223 -12.17 -15.48 2.52
CA PRO A 223 -13.08 -16.61 2.73
C PRO A 223 -14.30 -16.64 1.81
N SER A 224 -14.93 -15.49 1.52
CA SER A 224 -16.16 -15.47 0.70
C SER A 224 -15.92 -15.92 -0.74
N GLN A 225 -14.70 -15.78 -1.22
CA GLN A 225 -14.29 -16.12 -2.59
C GLN A 225 -13.42 -17.38 -2.66
N LYS A 226 -13.04 -17.93 -1.50
CA LYS A 226 -12.14 -19.10 -1.37
C LYS A 226 -10.84 -18.95 -2.16
N LYS A 227 -10.26 -17.74 -2.15
CA LYS A 227 -9.07 -17.38 -2.93
C LYS A 227 -8.15 -16.44 -2.16
N TYR A 228 -6.89 -16.41 -2.58
CA TYR A 228 -5.91 -15.42 -2.14
C TYR A 228 -5.97 -14.18 -3.04
N TYR A 229 -5.85 -13.00 -2.42
CA TYR A 229 -5.83 -11.70 -3.09
C TYR A 229 -4.59 -10.93 -2.67
N GLU A 230 -3.88 -10.33 -3.63
CA GLU A 230 -2.73 -9.46 -3.37
C GLU A 230 -3.09 -8.38 -2.33
N ILE A 231 -2.27 -8.25 -1.30
CA ILE A 231 -2.40 -7.24 -0.23
C ILE A 231 -1.13 -6.39 -0.07
N SER A 232 -0.01 -6.90 -0.57
CA SER A 232 1.26 -6.20 -0.67
C SER A 232 2.05 -6.66 -1.88
N SER A 233 2.82 -5.75 -2.44
CA SER A 233 3.83 -6.01 -3.46
C SER A 233 5.13 -5.37 -2.99
N CYS A 234 6.16 -6.19 -2.80
CA CYS A 234 7.48 -5.80 -2.29
C CYS A 234 8.51 -5.99 -3.39
N SER A 235 9.20 -4.93 -3.79
CA SER A 235 9.98 -4.91 -5.02
C SER A 235 11.38 -4.31 -4.83
N ASN A 236 12.33 -4.82 -5.61
CA ASN A 236 13.66 -4.23 -5.79
C ASN A 236 13.74 -3.65 -7.20
N MET A 237 14.07 -2.37 -7.30
CA MET A 237 14.15 -1.65 -8.58
C MET A 237 15.59 -1.55 -9.09
N THR A 238 16.55 -2.13 -8.34
CA THR A 238 17.99 -1.91 -8.51
C THR A 238 18.27 -0.42 -8.73
N ASP A 239 19.05 -0.07 -9.75
CA ASP A 239 19.40 1.31 -10.06
C ASP A 239 18.40 1.99 -11.01
N PHE A 240 17.29 1.35 -11.41
CA PHE A 240 16.37 1.88 -12.42
C PHE A 240 15.83 3.27 -12.09
N GLN A 241 15.28 3.42 -10.88
CA GLN A 241 14.72 4.71 -10.43
C GLN A 241 15.84 5.70 -10.11
N SER A 242 16.93 5.23 -9.49
CA SER A 242 18.06 6.09 -9.12
C SER A 242 18.76 6.72 -10.33
N LYS A 243 18.83 6.03 -11.48
CA LYS A 243 19.33 6.57 -12.74
C LYS A 243 18.47 7.73 -13.24
N ARG A 244 17.15 7.58 -13.16
CA ARG A 244 16.18 8.63 -13.55
C ARG A 244 16.21 9.83 -12.59
N MET A 245 16.44 9.58 -11.31
CA MET A 245 16.60 10.60 -10.28
C MET A 245 18.00 11.20 -10.19
N ASN A 246 18.99 10.64 -10.88
CA ASN A 246 20.40 10.94 -10.67
C ASN A 246 20.83 10.87 -9.18
N THR A 247 20.33 9.88 -8.43
CA THR A 247 20.66 9.68 -7.02
C THR A 247 21.82 8.71 -6.87
N LYS A 248 22.90 9.17 -6.23
CA LYS A 248 24.13 8.39 -6.05
C LYS A 248 24.55 8.32 -4.59
N TYR A 249 25.49 7.47 -4.27
CA TYR A 249 26.23 7.48 -3.00
C TYR A 249 27.74 7.45 -3.27
N LYS A 250 28.52 8.04 -2.35
CA LYS A 250 29.98 7.96 -2.38
C LYS A 250 30.43 6.58 -1.95
N TYR A 251 31.27 5.93 -2.75
CA TYR A 251 31.90 4.65 -2.44
C TYR A 251 33.39 4.74 -2.81
N LYS A 252 34.26 4.80 -1.80
CA LYS A 252 35.69 5.10 -1.98
C LYS A 252 35.84 6.37 -2.85
N ASN A 253 36.57 6.29 -3.96
CA ASN A 253 36.81 7.42 -4.88
C ASN A 253 35.78 7.51 -6.03
N LYS A 254 34.65 6.78 -5.95
CA LYS A 254 33.63 6.75 -7.02
C LYS A 254 32.25 7.14 -6.48
N LYS A 255 31.37 7.58 -7.38
CA LYS A 255 29.94 7.80 -7.11
C LYS A 255 29.15 6.72 -7.82
N LEU A 256 28.42 5.91 -7.06
CA LEU A 256 27.62 4.80 -7.58
C LEU A 256 26.14 5.11 -7.42
N TYR A 257 25.31 4.62 -8.33
CA TYR A 257 23.86 4.72 -8.18
C TYR A 257 23.38 3.87 -6.99
N VAL A 258 22.45 4.41 -6.20
CA VAL A 258 21.80 3.67 -5.12
C VAL A 258 20.82 2.64 -5.68
N HIS A 259 20.50 1.61 -4.91
CA HIS A 259 19.34 0.77 -5.20
C HIS A 259 18.12 1.27 -4.43
N THR A 260 16.95 1.24 -5.06
CA THR A 260 15.67 1.62 -4.44
C THR A 260 14.76 0.40 -4.29
N LEU A 261 14.08 0.33 -3.14
CA LEU A 261 13.11 -0.72 -2.83
C LEU A 261 11.86 -0.09 -2.24
N ASN A 262 10.71 -0.69 -2.52
CA ASN A 262 9.46 -0.35 -1.86
C ASN A 262 8.65 -1.60 -1.55
N GLY A 263 7.71 -1.44 -0.62
CA GLY A 263 6.72 -2.45 -0.31
C GLY A 263 5.49 -1.82 0.31
N SER A 264 4.32 -2.40 0.05
CA SER A 264 3.13 -2.08 0.83
C SER A 264 3.25 -2.73 2.20
N GLY A 265 3.12 -1.96 3.27
CA GLY A 265 3.10 -2.45 4.65
C GLY A 265 1.85 -2.04 5.41
N LEU A 266 0.61 -2.21 4.94
CA LEU A 266 0.05 -2.89 3.77
C LEU A 266 -0.93 -1.96 3.02
N ALA A 267 -1.63 -2.45 2.01
CA ALA A 267 -2.84 -1.78 1.50
C ALA A 267 -3.98 -1.87 2.55
N ILE A 268 -4.42 -0.73 3.08
CA ILE A 268 -5.34 -0.67 4.23
C ILE A 268 -6.73 -1.17 3.85
N SER A 269 -7.27 -0.74 2.71
CA SER A 269 -8.62 -1.14 2.27
C SER A 269 -8.74 -2.66 2.08
N ARG A 270 -7.69 -3.30 1.53
CA ARG A 270 -7.62 -4.76 1.35
C ARG A 270 -7.45 -5.48 2.69
N THR A 271 -6.68 -4.91 3.61
CA THR A 271 -6.53 -5.46 4.97
C THR A 271 -7.84 -5.40 5.74
N LEU A 272 -8.57 -4.29 5.66
CA LEU A 272 -9.90 -4.15 6.25
C LEU A 272 -10.86 -5.21 5.69
N ALA A 273 -10.92 -5.37 4.37
CA ALA A 273 -11.74 -6.41 3.74
C ALA A 273 -11.38 -7.82 4.24
N ALA A 274 -10.09 -8.13 4.35
CA ALA A 274 -9.62 -9.41 4.87
C ALA A 274 -10.03 -9.62 6.33
N ILE A 275 -9.96 -8.59 7.18
CA ILE A 275 -10.40 -8.67 8.59
C ILE A 275 -11.90 -8.93 8.66
N LEU A 276 -12.72 -8.14 7.94
CA LEU A 276 -14.17 -8.31 7.95
C LEU A 276 -14.56 -9.75 7.57
N GLU A 277 -13.93 -10.33 6.55
CA GLU A 277 -14.28 -11.68 6.13
C GLU A 277 -13.69 -12.78 7.03
N ASN A 278 -12.44 -12.66 7.47
CA ASN A 278 -11.78 -13.69 8.29
C ASN A 278 -12.28 -13.69 9.74
N TYR A 279 -12.67 -12.54 10.28
CA TYR A 279 -13.09 -12.38 11.67
C TYR A 279 -14.61 -12.30 11.89
N GLN A 280 -15.44 -12.44 10.83
CA GLN A 280 -16.90 -12.59 11.03
C GLN A 280 -17.24 -13.84 11.84
N THR A 281 -18.17 -13.71 12.80
CA THR A 281 -18.72 -14.79 13.63
C THR A 281 -20.03 -15.34 13.05
N LYS A 282 -20.59 -16.41 13.64
CA LYS A 282 -21.87 -16.98 13.22
C LYS A 282 -23.03 -16.00 13.43
N GLU A 283 -22.93 -15.16 14.45
CA GLU A 283 -23.91 -14.15 14.85
C GLU A 283 -23.86 -12.88 13.98
N GLY A 284 -22.90 -12.80 13.03
CA GLY A 284 -22.74 -11.65 12.14
C GLY A 284 -21.91 -10.50 12.71
N LYS A 285 -21.34 -10.66 13.91
CA LYS A 285 -20.39 -9.72 14.51
C LYS A 285 -19.01 -9.87 13.88
N ILE A 286 -18.14 -8.87 14.07
CA ILE A 286 -16.73 -8.94 13.65
C ILE A 286 -15.85 -8.95 14.90
N GLU A 287 -15.13 -10.03 15.12
CA GLU A 287 -14.08 -10.08 16.15
C GLU A 287 -12.92 -9.16 15.74
N ILE A 288 -12.45 -8.32 16.67
CA ILE A 288 -11.31 -7.44 16.41
C ILE A 288 -10.01 -8.23 16.67
N PRO A 289 -9.02 -8.18 15.77
CA PRO A 289 -7.70 -8.76 16.05
C PRO A 289 -7.11 -8.18 17.35
N LYS A 290 -6.56 -9.04 18.22
CA LYS A 290 -6.07 -8.63 19.55
C LYS A 290 -5.08 -7.46 19.52
N VAL A 291 -4.20 -7.42 18.53
CA VAL A 291 -3.21 -6.34 18.34
C VAL A 291 -3.84 -4.97 18.05
N LEU A 292 -5.14 -4.92 17.71
CA LEU A 292 -5.88 -3.69 17.45
C LEU A 292 -6.72 -3.22 18.65
N TYR A 293 -6.75 -3.95 19.77
CA TYR A 293 -7.61 -3.57 20.91
C TYR A 293 -7.26 -2.19 21.48
N SER A 294 -5.97 -1.87 21.66
CA SER A 294 -5.55 -0.55 22.16
C SER A 294 -6.00 0.58 21.24
N TYR A 295 -5.89 0.39 19.92
CA TYR A 295 -6.34 1.35 18.90
C TYR A 295 -7.87 1.45 18.76
N MET A 296 -8.59 0.51 19.35
CA MET A 296 -10.06 0.40 19.32
C MET A 296 -10.69 0.64 20.69
N ASN A 297 -9.98 1.31 21.62
CA ASN A 297 -10.44 1.59 23.00
C ASN A 297 -10.88 0.33 23.76
N GLY A 298 -10.15 -0.77 23.60
CA GLY A 298 -10.44 -2.06 24.23
C GLY A 298 -11.60 -2.84 23.60
N LEU A 299 -12.22 -2.34 22.52
CA LEU A 299 -13.33 -3.01 21.86
C LEU A 299 -12.88 -4.37 21.29
N LYS A 300 -13.67 -5.42 21.57
CA LYS A 300 -13.40 -6.80 21.12
C LYS A 300 -14.24 -7.24 19.93
N TYR A 301 -15.43 -6.64 19.75
CA TYR A 301 -16.36 -6.97 18.68
C TYR A 301 -16.98 -5.71 18.07
N ILE A 302 -17.25 -5.75 16.77
CA ILE A 302 -18.14 -4.79 16.08
C ILE A 302 -19.50 -5.47 15.89
N TYR A 303 -20.55 -4.74 16.26
CA TYR A 303 -21.96 -5.14 16.23
C TYR A 303 -22.68 -4.43 15.10
#